data_AF-A0A816VEQ6-F1
#
_entry.id   AF-A0A816VEQ6-F1
#
_cell.length_a   1.000
_cell.length_b   1.000
_cell.length_c   1.000
_cell.angle_alpha   90.00
_cell.angle_beta   90.00
_cell.angle_gamma   90.00
#
_symmetry.space_group_name_H-M   'P 1'
#
loop_
_entity.id
_entity.type
_entity.pdbx_description
1 polymer ?
#
loop_
_entity_poly.entity_id
_entity_poly.type
_entity_poly.pdbx_seq_one_letter_code
_entity_poly.pdbx_strand_id
1 'polypeptide(L)'
;MNLQQNTFVDTAYHGSKFVRDWLLKFTNGKLEVKYDHIFPALIEGLIFEGRNEPRAAVDEIIRVLNSSKDDSLKVGEHKRMNNLQDCCIKLYTKQCFLFRLVSTALRDDDRPKLDTLGPYCYIVYSCIGRPMNNRRLLQKLNRKKSKTKTVYRGDYAPRKMIEEYRQAVGQKDKYFKWLPFVSTSIDRLVAEPLALNVFYIIAIKRYLSMDQYADLEKNTYFESEQEVVLKPGTRFQVTSVVVDDISGRQVVHIKMIPSYISILR
;
A
#
# COMPACT_ATOMS: atom_id res chain seq x y z
N MET A 1 22.91 31.40 -4.89
CA MET A 1 22.56 30.73 -3.61
C MET A 1 22.10 29.31 -3.89
N ASN A 2 22.95 28.32 -3.60
CA ASN A 2 22.59 26.90 -3.70
C ASN A 2 21.91 26.47 -2.40
N LEU A 3 20.58 26.35 -2.42
CA LEU A 3 19.83 25.67 -1.37
C LEU A 3 20.11 24.17 -1.48
N GLN A 4 21.10 23.68 -0.73
CA GLN A 4 21.21 22.25 -0.43
C GLN A 4 19.96 21.85 0.36
N GLN A 5 18.93 21.36 -0.34
CA GLN A 5 17.84 20.63 0.31
C GLN A 5 18.44 19.36 0.91
N ASN A 6 18.72 19.39 2.22
CA ASN A 6 18.99 18.20 3.01
C ASN A 6 17.77 17.28 2.91
N THR A 7 17.79 16.33 1.97
CA THR A 7 16.80 15.26 1.91
C THR A 7 17.19 14.22 2.96
N PHE A 8 16.87 14.51 4.22
CA PHE A 8 17.01 13.55 5.31
C PHE A 8 16.02 12.42 5.06
N VAL A 9 16.46 11.35 4.39
CA VAL A 9 15.69 10.11 4.27
C VAL A 9 15.79 9.44 5.63
N ASP A 10 14.68 9.36 6.34
CA ASP A 10 14.66 8.67 7.62
C ASP A 10 14.77 7.15 7.39
N THR A 11 15.89 6.61 7.87
CA THR A 11 16.26 5.20 7.71
C THR A 11 15.90 4.33 8.91
N ALA A 12 15.36 4.92 9.98
CA ALA A 12 14.89 4.19 11.17
C ALA A 12 13.43 3.73 11.03
N TYR A 13 12.79 4.02 9.89
CA TYR A 13 11.39 3.71 9.65
C TYR A 13 11.18 2.34 9.02
N HIS A 14 10.47 1.45 9.71
CA HIS A 14 10.34 0.03 9.31
C HIS A 14 8.98 -0.33 8.66
N GLY A 15 8.21 0.66 8.19
CA GLY A 15 6.93 0.41 7.54
C GLY A 15 5.88 -0.18 8.49
N SER A 16 5.34 -1.36 8.16
CA SER A 16 4.30 -2.04 8.96
C SER A 16 4.92 -3.05 9.92
N LYS A 17 4.68 -2.81 11.21
CA LYS A 17 5.03 -3.72 12.30
C LYS A 17 4.35 -5.09 12.13
N PHE A 18 3.09 -5.12 11.70
CA PHE A 18 2.33 -6.34 11.43
C PHE A 18 3.03 -7.23 10.40
N VAL A 19 3.39 -6.67 9.23
CA VAL A 19 4.06 -7.43 8.15
C VAL A 19 5.45 -7.90 8.58
N ARG A 20 6.22 -7.04 9.26
CA ARG A 20 7.55 -7.38 9.76
C ARG A 20 7.50 -8.52 10.79
N ASP A 21 6.62 -8.41 11.78
CA ASP A 21 6.55 -9.39 12.87
C ASP A 21 6.06 -10.74 12.33
N TRP A 22 5.12 -10.75 11.36
CA TRP A 22 4.76 -11.98 10.64
C TRP A 22 5.96 -12.58 9.90
N LEU A 23 6.72 -11.78 9.16
CA LEU A 23 7.86 -12.27 8.39
C LEU A 23 8.94 -12.90 9.29
N LEU A 24 9.24 -12.26 10.42
CA LEU A 24 10.17 -12.78 11.42
C LEU A 24 9.70 -14.12 11.99
N LYS A 25 8.42 -14.20 12.38
CA LYS A 25 7.79 -15.42 12.88
C LYS A 25 7.81 -16.54 11.83
N PHE A 26 7.36 -16.24 10.61
CA PHE A 26 7.20 -17.22 9.53
C PHE A 26 8.54 -17.79 9.05
N THR A 27 9.60 -16.97 9.00
CA THR A 27 10.91 -17.40 8.51
C THR A 27 11.87 -17.86 9.59
N ASN A 28 11.44 -17.86 10.87
CA ASN A 28 12.32 -18.05 12.02
C ASN A 28 13.57 -17.13 11.94
N GLY A 29 13.37 -15.89 11.49
CA GLY A 29 14.43 -14.90 11.32
C GLY A 29 15.34 -15.06 10.08
N LYS A 30 15.10 -16.04 9.19
CA LYS A 30 15.94 -16.27 7.98
C LYS A 30 15.64 -15.32 6.82
N LEU A 31 14.52 -14.59 6.87
CA LEU A 31 14.14 -13.51 5.94
C LEU A 31 13.95 -13.94 4.47
N GLU A 32 13.98 -15.24 4.19
CA GLU A 32 13.68 -15.82 2.89
C GLU A 32 12.31 -16.49 2.92
N VAL A 33 11.45 -16.13 1.97
CA VAL A 33 10.10 -16.69 1.85
C VAL A 33 9.98 -17.43 0.53
N LYS A 34 9.79 -18.74 0.62
CA LYS A 34 9.63 -19.64 -0.52
C LYS A 34 8.17 -19.80 -0.93
N TYR A 35 7.92 -19.96 -2.23
CA TYR A 35 6.57 -20.10 -2.75
C TYR A 35 5.82 -21.27 -2.08
N ASP A 36 6.47 -22.43 -2.03
CA ASP A 36 5.84 -23.67 -1.53
C ASP A 36 5.49 -23.62 -0.04
N HIS A 37 6.08 -22.69 0.72
CA HIS A 37 5.74 -22.48 2.12
C HIS A 37 4.64 -21.44 2.29
N ILE A 38 4.74 -20.29 1.60
CA ILE A 38 3.77 -19.20 1.79
C ILE A 38 2.43 -19.49 1.13
N PHE A 39 2.42 -20.19 -0.01
CA PHE A 39 1.19 -20.40 -0.77
C PHE A 39 0.15 -21.21 0.03
N PRO A 40 0.47 -22.35 0.66
CA PRO A 40 -0.50 -23.08 1.49
C PRO A 40 -1.00 -22.23 2.67
N ALA A 41 -0.10 -21.58 3.40
CA ALA A 41 -0.43 -20.72 4.53
C ALA A 41 -1.37 -19.57 4.14
N LEU A 42 -1.14 -18.97 2.97
CA LEU A 42 -2.03 -17.98 2.39
C LEU A 42 -3.44 -18.52 2.16
N ILE A 43 -3.56 -19.67 1.49
CA ILE A 43 -4.85 -20.26 1.15
C ILE A 43 -5.66 -20.60 2.42
N GLU A 44 -5.02 -21.27 3.38
CA GLU A 44 -5.65 -21.63 4.65
C GLU A 44 -6.12 -20.41 5.43
N GLY A 45 -5.26 -19.39 5.52
CA GLY A 45 -5.59 -18.13 6.18
C GLY A 45 -6.80 -17.42 5.54
N LEU A 46 -6.86 -17.34 4.21
CA LEU A 46 -7.99 -16.71 3.52
C LEU A 46 -9.29 -17.50 3.64
N ILE A 47 -9.24 -18.84 3.64
CA ILE A 47 -10.42 -19.68 3.89
C ILE A 47 -10.95 -19.43 5.31
N PHE A 48 -10.05 -19.40 6.30
CA PHE A 48 -10.42 -19.16 7.70
C PHE A 48 -11.08 -17.79 7.90
N GLU A 49 -10.50 -16.74 7.33
CA GLU A 49 -11.00 -15.37 7.44
C GLU A 49 -12.31 -15.16 6.65
N GLY A 50 -12.49 -15.90 5.55
CA GLY A 50 -13.69 -15.88 4.72
C GLY A 50 -14.84 -16.76 5.23
N ARG A 51 -14.73 -17.42 6.38
CA ARG A 51 -15.74 -18.40 6.85
C ARG A 51 -17.16 -17.85 7.05
N ASN A 52 -17.28 -16.54 7.27
CA ASN A 52 -18.56 -15.85 7.44
C ASN A 52 -19.04 -15.17 6.15
N GLU A 53 -18.27 -15.27 5.07
CA GLU A 53 -18.60 -14.68 3.77
C GLU A 53 -19.32 -15.73 2.89
N PRO A 54 -20.06 -15.30 1.85
CA PRO A 54 -20.67 -16.22 0.91
C PRO A 54 -19.62 -17.16 0.32
N ARG A 55 -19.91 -18.47 0.34
CA ARG A 55 -18.97 -19.51 -0.13
C ARG A 55 -18.42 -19.23 -1.53
N ALA A 56 -19.28 -18.77 -2.44
CA ALA A 56 -18.91 -18.40 -3.80
C ALA A 56 -17.84 -17.30 -3.87
N ALA A 57 -17.86 -16.32 -2.95
CA ALA A 57 -16.86 -15.25 -2.90
C ALA A 57 -15.48 -15.78 -2.48
N VAL A 58 -15.45 -16.69 -1.50
CA VAL A 58 -14.22 -17.35 -1.05
C VAL A 58 -13.67 -18.26 -2.16
N ASP A 59 -14.51 -19.10 -2.76
CA ASP A 59 -14.08 -20.02 -3.83
C ASP A 59 -13.54 -19.27 -5.05
N GLU A 60 -14.09 -18.09 -5.37
CA GLU A 60 -13.56 -17.25 -6.43
C GLU A 60 -12.14 -16.74 -6.13
N ILE A 61 -11.89 -16.26 -4.91
CA ILE A 61 -10.56 -15.83 -4.46
C ILE A 61 -9.57 -17.00 -4.58
N ILE A 62 -9.95 -18.17 -4.08
CA ILE A 62 -9.11 -19.37 -4.12
C ILE A 62 -8.84 -19.82 -5.56
N ARG A 63 -9.82 -19.73 -6.45
CA ARG A 63 -9.65 -20.02 -7.88
C ARG A 63 -8.64 -19.08 -8.53
N VAL A 64 -8.73 -17.77 -8.25
CA VAL A 64 -7.76 -16.78 -8.76
C VAL A 64 -6.36 -17.09 -8.26
N LEU A 65 -6.19 -17.40 -6.97
CA LEU A 65 -4.87 -17.75 -6.42
C LEU A 65 -4.33 -19.07 -7.00
N ASN A 66 -5.17 -20.08 -7.17
CA ASN A 66 -4.76 -21.35 -7.77
C ASN A 66 -4.34 -21.19 -9.24
N SER A 67 -4.83 -20.19 -9.98
CA SER A 67 -4.31 -19.91 -11.33
C SER A 67 -2.84 -19.45 -11.36
N SER A 68 -2.28 -19.06 -10.20
CA SER A 68 -0.84 -18.79 -10.07
C SER A 68 0.01 -20.06 -9.96
N LYS A 69 -0.60 -21.22 -9.69
CA LYS A 69 0.05 -22.53 -9.74
C LYS A 69 0.25 -22.93 -11.20
N ASP A 70 1.34 -22.46 -11.79
CA ASP A 70 1.84 -23.05 -13.02
C ASP A 70 2.70 -24.25 -12.61
N ASP A 71 2.09 -25.44 -12.64
CA ASP A 71 2.71 -26.70 -12.22
C ASP A 71 3.64 -27.29 -13.31
N SER A 72 3.91 -26.55 -14.39
CA SER A 72 4.90 -26.99 -15.35
C SER A 72 6.30 -26.99 -14.70
N LEU A 73 6.99 -28.13 -14.73
CA LEU A 73 8.34 -28.37 -14.18
C LEU A 73 9.42 -27.36 -14.64
N LYS A 74 9.09 -26.47 -15.58
CA LYS A 74 9.99 -25.47 -16.17
C LYS A 74 9.85 -24.07 -15.56
N VAL A 75 8.85 -23.82 -14.71
CA VAL A 75 8.62 -22.49 -14.12
C VAL A 75 9.42 -22.36 -12.84
N GLY A 76 10.50 -21.57 -12.88
CA GLY A 76 11.31 -21.29 -11.70
C GLY A 76 10.50 -20.63 -10.57
N GLU A 77 10.91 -20.87 -9.33
CA GLU A 77 10.28 -20.34 -8.10
C GLU A 77 9.98 -18.84 -8.16
N HIS A 78 10.91 -18.07 -8.73
CA HIS A 78 10.75 -16.62 -8.89
C HIS A 78 9.53 -16.25 -9.73
N LYS A 79 9.25 -16.98 -10.82
CA LYS A 79 8.09 -16.72 -11.69
C LYS A 79 6.79 -17.11 -10.99
N ARG A 80 6.75 -18.22 -10.24
CA ARG A 80 5.59 -18.61 -9.41
C ARG A 80 5.28 -17.54 -8.36
N MET A 81 6.31 -17.03 -7.67
CA MET A 81 6.15 -15.95 -6.69
C MET A 81 5.62 -14.66 -7.33
N ASN A 82 6.13 -14.27 -8.50
CA ASN A 82 5.65 -13.08 -9.20
C ASN A 82 4.18 -13.24 -9.65
N ASN A 83 3.80 -14.41 -10.16
CA ASN A 83 2.40 -14.69 -10.50
C ASN A 83 1.48 -14.60 -9.27
N LEU A 84 1.90 -15.15 -8.14
CA LEU A 84 1.15 -15.08 -6.88
C LEU A 84 0.97 -13.64 -6.40
N GLN A 85 2.04 -12.85 -6.52
CA GLN A 85 2.06 -11.42 -6.22
C GLN A 85 1.05 -10.65 -7.08
N ASP A 86 1.04 -10.89 -8.39
CA ASP A 86 0.10 -10.28 -9.32
C ASP A 86 -1.36 -10.65 -9.01
N CYS A 87 -1.62 -11.92 -8.65
CA CYS A 87 -2.94 -12.34 -8.18
C CYS A 87 -3.36 -11.62 -6.89
N CYS A 88 -2.48 -11.54 -5.89
CA CYS A 88 -2.79 -10.93 -4.59
C CYS A 88 -3.04 -9.43 -4.70
N ILE A 89 -2.25 -8.69 -5.49
CA ILE A 89 -2.49 -7.26 -5.70
C ILE A 89 -3.81 -7.02 -6.45
N LYS A 90 -4.12 -7.85 -7.46
CA LYS A 90 -5.41 -7.77 -8.17
C LYS A 90 -6.61 -8.08 -7.28
N LEU A 91 -6.46 -9.04 -6.36
CA LEU A 91 -7.49 -9.35 -5.38
C LEU A 91 -7.66 -8.23 -4.34
N TYR A 92 -6.59 -7.55 -3.97
CA TYR A 92 -6.64 -6.43 -3.01
C TYR A 92 -7.44 -5.25 -3.55
N THR A 93 -7.37 -5.01 -4.86
CA THR A 93 -8.10 -3.94 -5.55
C THR A 93 -9.53 -4.32 -5.91
N LYS A 94 -9.87 -5.62 -5.85
CA LYS A 94 -11.23 -6.09 -6.10
C LYS A 94 -12.17 -5.66 -4.97
N GLN A 95 -13.40 -5.25 -5.34
CA GLN A 95 -14.49 -5.02 -4.39
C GLN A 95 -14.96 -6.34 -3.74
N CYS A 96 -14.19 -6.83 -2.77
CA CYS A 96 -14.49 -8.01 -1.99
C CYS A 96 -14.13 -7.79 -0.51
N PHE A 97 -14.41 -8.78 0.34
CA PHE A 97 -14.19 -8.65 1.77
C PHE A 97 -12.71 -8.48 2.15
N LEU A 98 -11.77 -8.96 1.32
CA LEU A 98 -10.33 -8.92 1.61
C LEU A 98 -9.80 -7.52 1.87
N PHE A 99 -10.19 -6.54 1.05
CA PHE A 99 -9.76 -5.15 1.22
C PHE A 99 -10.11 -4.64 2.63
N ARG A 100 -11.35 -4.88 3.08
CA ARG A 100 -11.83 -4.44 4.38
C ARG A 100 -11.14 -5.17 5.53
N LEU A 101 -11.00 -6.49 5.43
CA LEU A 101 -10.33 -7.29 6.46
C LEU A 101 -8.86 -6.89 6.64
N VAL A 102 -8.12 -6.81 5.54
CA VAL A 102 -6.70 -6.43 5.54
C VAL A 102 -6.52 -5.01 6.06
N SER A 103 -7.35 -4.07 5.59
CA SER A 103 -7.29 -2.68 6.04
C SER A 103 -7.58 -2.52 7.53
N THR A 104 -8.49 -3.33 8.08
CA THR A 104 -8.82 -3.33 9.51
C THR A 104 -7.70 -3.95 10.32
N ALA A 105 -7.23 -5.14 9.94
CA ALA A 105 -6.16 -5.84 10.65
C ALA A 105 -4.87 -5.01 10.74
N LEU A 106 -4.50 -4.31 9.66
CA LEU A 106 -3.32 -3.44 9.64
C LEU A 106 -3.52 -2.14 10.43
N ARG A 107 -4.74 -1.58 10.42
CA ARG A 107 -5.06 -0.34 11.13
C ARG A 107 -5.07 -0.55 12.64
N ASP A 108 -5.66 -1.65 13.07
CA ASP A 108 -5.88 -1.94 14.48
C ASP A 108 -4.76 -2.84 15.07
N ASP A 109 -3.77 -3.20 14.24
CA ASP A 109 -2.66 -4.08 14.61
C ASP A 109 -3.15 -5.41 15.20
N ASP A 110 -4.15 -6.01 14.54
CA ASP A 110 -4.93 -7.18 15.01
C ASP A 110 -4.08 -8.46 15.08
N ARG A 111 -3.36 -8.62 16.20
CA ARG A 111 -2.39 -9.71 16.41
C ARG A 111 -2.98 -11.12 16.26
N PRO A 112 -4.21 -11.42 16.70
CA PRO A 112 -4.85 -12.70 16.39
C PRO A 112 -4.90 -13.05 14.90
N LYS A 113 -4.98 -12.08 13.99
CA LYS A 113 -5.00 -12.29 12.53
C LYS A 113 -3.61 -12.37 11.90
N LEU A 114 -2.55 -12.34 12.70
CA LEU A 114 -1.18 -12.34 12.19
C LEU A 114 -0.91 -13.60 11.35
N ASP A 115 -1.35 -14.77 11.82
CA ASP A 115 -1.08 -16.04 11.13
C ASP A 115 -1.98 -16.28 9.92
N THR A 116 -3.17 -15.67 9.91
CA THR A 116 -4.18 -15.88 8.86
C THR A 116 -4.09 -14.84 7.74
N LEU A 117 -3.87 -13.56 8.06
CA LEU A 117 -3.75 -12.48 7.07
C LEU A 117 -2.29 -12.05 6.80
N GLY A 118 -1.36 -12.44 7.66
CA GLY A 118 0.07 -12.14 7.49
C GLY A 118 0.64 -12.54 6.13
N PRO A 119 0.41 -13.77 5.62
CA PRO A 119 0.91 -14.18 4.31
C PRO A 119 0.42 -13.26 3.18
N TYR A 120 -0.88 -12.94 3.17
CA TYR A 120 -1.47 -12.04 2.17
C TYR A 120 -0.89 -10.62 2.27
N CYS A 121 -0.85 -10.07 3.49
CA CYS A 121 -0.30 -8.74 3.73
C CYS A 121 1.16 -8.64 3.29
N TYR A 122 1.98 -9.67 3.58
CA TYR A 122 3.36 -9.72 3.13
C TYR A 122 3.48 -9.78 1.60
N ILE A 123 2.70 -10.62 0.93
CA ILE A 123 2.74 -10.74 -0.53
C ILE A 123 2.42 -9.38 -1.15
N VAL A 124 1.29 -8.76 -0.81
CA VAL A 124 0.89 -7.44 -1.33
C VAL A 124 1.95 -6.39 -1.00
N TYR A 125 2.45 -6.37 0.24
CA TYR A 125 3.51 -5.44 0.64
C TYR A 125 4.78 -5.59 -0.20
N SER A 126 5.18 -6.83 -0.48
CA SER A 126 6.39 -7.17 -1.23
C SER A 126 6.29 -6.84 -2.72
N CYS A 127 5.07 -6.67 -3.26
CA CYS A 127 4.82 -6.16 -4.61
C CYS A 127 5.15 -4.67 -4.70
N ILE A 128 4.87 -3.93 -3.64
CA ILE A 128 4.97 -2.47 -3.66
C ILE A 128 6.45 -2.06 -3.64
N GLY A 129 6.82 -1.20 -4.59
CA GLY A 129 8.18 -0.71 -4.75
C GLY A 129 9.15 -1.64 -5.48
N ARG A 130 8.66 -2.75 -6.06
CA ARG A 130 9.39 -3.49 -7.08
C ARG A 130 9.46 -2.65 -8.36
N PRO A 131 10.65 -2.50 -8.97
CA PRO A 131 10.76 -1.88 -10.26
C PRO A 131 10.18 -2.86 -11.29
N MET A 132 9.00 -2.58 -11.82
CA MET A 132 8.43 -3.42 -12.89
C MET A 132 9.26 -3.41 -14.19
N ASN A 133 10.34 -2.61 -14.27
CA ASN A 133 11.27 -2.54 -15.40
C ASN A 133 12.66 -2.06 -14.96
N ASN A 134 13.71 -2.24 -15.80
CA ASN A 134 15.10 -1.72 -15.68
C ASN A 134 15.24 -0.19 -15.42
N ARG A 135 14.12 0.51 -15.25
CA ARG A 135 14.01 1.93 -14.91
C ARG A 135 14.74 2.32 -13.62
N ARG A 136 15.01 1.40 -12.68
CA ARG A 136 15.76 1.72 -11.45
C ARG A 136 17.16 2.26 -11.73
N LEU A 137 17.85 1.79 -12.77
CA LEU A 137 19.20 2.23 -13.11
C LEU A 137 19.20 3.64 -13.74
N LEU A 138 18.31 3.87 -14.72
CA LEU A 138 18.14 5.17 -15.38
C LEU A 138 17.57 6.25 -14.43
N GLN A 139 16.77 5.86 -13.43
CA GLN A 139 16.18 6.78 -12.45
C GLN A 139 17.13 7.16 -11.31
N LYS A 140 18.11 6.29 -10.96
CA LYS A 140 19.17 6.61 -9.99
C LYS A 140 20.06 7.76 -10.47
N LEU A 141 20.29 7.87 -11.78
CA LEU A 141 21.14 8.91 -12.39
C LEU A 141 20.49 10.31 -12.36
N ASN A 142 19.15 10.41 -12.24
CA ASN A 142 18.40 11.67 -12.31
C ASN A 142 17.78 12.13 -10.97
N ARG A 143 18.32 11.67 -9.82
CA ARG A 143 17.80 11.97 -8.47
C ARG A 143 17.63 13.46 -8.16
N LYS A 144 18.44 14.35 -8.74
CA LYS A 144 18.40 15.81 -8.51
C LYS A 144 17.13 16.50 -9.05
N LYS A 145 16.33 15.83 -9.89
CA LYS A 145 15.06 16.38 -10.45
C LYS A 145 13.89 15.41 -10.22
N SER A 146 13.66 14.97 -8.98
CA SER A 146 12.48 14.15 -8.68
C SER A 146 11.20 14.92 -8.98
N LYS A 147 10.56 14.58 -10.11
CA LYS A 147 9.23 15.10 -10.46
C LYS A 147 8.25 14.66 -9.38
N THR A 148 7.50 15.63 -8.85
CA THR A 148 6.35 15.35 -7.98
C THR A 148 5.25 14.73 -8.82
N LYS A 149 4.66 13.63 -8.34
CA LYS A 149 3.42 13.06 -8.85
C LYS A 149 2.31 13.44 -7.86
N THR A 150 1.16 13.86 -8.37
CA THR A 150 -0.03 14.07 -7.56
C THR A 150 -0.94 12.85 -7.71
N VAL A 151 -1.49 12.38 -6.59
CA VAL A 151 -2.56 11.38 -6.55
C VAL A 151 -3.66 11.86 -5.62
N TYR A 152 -4.84 11.28 -5.74
CA TYR A 152 -6.06 11.74 -5.11
C TYR A 152 -6.73 10.60 -4.35
N ARG A 153 -7.43 10.92 -3.25
CA ARG A 153 -8.21 9.96 -2.47
C ARG A 153 -9.42 10.63 -1.85
N GLY A 154 -10.61 10.13 -2.14
CA GLY A 154 -11.79 10.38 -1.33
C GLY A 154 -11.84 9.44 -0.12
N ASP A 155 -12.25 9.95 1.04
CA ASP A 155 -12.39 9.14 2.25
C ASP A 155 -13.41 9.73 3.24
N TYR A 156 -13.53 9.04 4.39
CA TYR A 156 -14.06 9.60 5.62
C TYR A 156 -12.95 9.85 6.65
N ALA A 157 -12.96 11.00 7.29
CA ALA A 157 -12.12 11.31 8.45
C ALA A 157 -12.98 11.82 9.62
N PRO A 158 -12.81 11.29 10.84
CA PRO A 158 -13.47 11.85 12.01
C PRO A 158 -13.14 13.34 12.21
N ARG A 159 -14.10 14.12 12.71
CA ARG A 159 -13.92 15.57 12.96
C ARG A 159 -12.65 15.89 13.76
N LYS A 160 -12.34 15.06 14.76
CA LYS A 160 -11.12 15.17 15.57
C LYS A 160 -9.85 15.10 14.71
N MET A 161 -9.78 14.17 13.76
CA MET A 161 -8.63 14.00 12.87
C MET A 161 -8.47 15.18 11.91
N ILE A 162 -9.58 15.71 11.37
CA ILE A 162 -9.56 16.93 10.54
C ILE A 162 -8.99 18.12 11.34
N GLU A 163 -9.39 18.25 12.60
CA GLU A 163 -8.88 19.32 13.46
C GLU A 163 -7.39 19.14 13.77
N GLU A 164 -6.94 17.91 14.02
CA GLU A 164 -5.52 17.61 14.18
C GLU A 164 -4.70 17.94 12.93
N TYR A 165 -5.27 17.75 11.73
CA TYR A 165 -4.66 18.14 10.46
C TYR A 165 -4.56 19.66 10.33
N ARG A 166 -5.60 20.43 10.66
CA ARG A 166 -5.57 21.90 10.62
C ARG A 166 -4.48 22.44 11.54
N GLN A 167 -4.41 21.94 12.76
CA GLN A 167 -3.39 22.35 13.73
C GLN A 167 -1.97 21.98 13.27
N ALA A 168 -1.81 20.93 12.47
CA ALA A 168 -0.51 20.49 11.96
C ALA A 168 0.00 21.33 10.77
N VAL A 169 -0.84 22.16 10.15
CA VAL A 169 -0.43 22.98 9.00
C VAL A 169 0.75 23.88 9.40
N GLY A 170 1.84 23.80 8.62
CA GLY A 170 3.07 24.57 8.87
C GLY A 170 4.03 23.97 9.91
N GLN A 171 3.63 22.93 10.66
CA GLN A 171 4.50 22.26 11.63
C GLN A 171 5.43 21.25 10.92
N LYS A 172 6.71 21.59 10.78
CA LYS A 172 7.69 20.78 10.04
C LYS A 172 8.02 19.43 10.70
N ASP A 173 7.84 19.31 12.02
CA ASP A 173 8.18 18.09 12.76
C ASP A 173 6.95 17.19 13.00
N LYS A 174 5.74 17.69 12.74
CA LYS A 174 4.51 16.93 12.87
C LYS A 174 4.25 16.14 11.59
N TYR A 175 3.99 14.84 11.74
CA TYR A 175 3.62 13.96 10.64
C TYR A 175 2.60 12.92 11.10
N PHE A 176 1.88 12.39 10.14
CA PHE A 176 0.87 11.36 10.34
C PHE A 176 1.27 10.08 9.62
N LYS A 177 0.61 8.97 9.98
CA LYS A 177 0.83 7.65 9.40
C LYS A 177 -0.49 7.05 8.94
N TRP A 178 -0.52 6.55 7.72
CA TRP A 178 -1.54 5.59 7.33
C TRP A 178 -1.04 4.19 7.63
N LEU A 179 -1.64 3.55 8.62
CA LEU A 179 -1.31 2.19 9.03
C LEU A 179 -1.67 1.14 7.97
N PRO A 180 -2.85 1.15 7.32
CA PRO A 180 -3.16 0.22 6.25
C PRO A 180 -2.52 0.62 4.92
N PHE A 181 -2.67 -0.26 3.92
CA PHE A 181 -2.50 0.12 2.53
C PHE A 181 -3.48 1.25 2.18
N VAL A 182 -3.06 2.16 1.30
CA VAL A 182 -3.90 3.30 0.89
C VAL A 182 -4.07 3.26 -0.61
N SER A 183 -5.28 2.99 -1.07
CA SER A 183 -5.65 3.12 -2.48
C SER A 183 -5.88 4.60 -2.82
N THR A 184 -5.32 5.03 -3.94
CA THR A 184 -5.39 6.40 -4.47
C THR A 184 -5.50 6.33 -6.00
N SER A 185 -5.94 7.39 -6.63
CA SER A 185 -6.01 7.48 -8.10
C SER A 185 -5.16 8.63 -8.63
N ILE A 186 -4.62 8.48 -9.83
CA ILE A 186 -4.02 9.62 -10.56
C ILE A 186 -5.12 10.56 -11.07
N ASP A 187 -6.31 10.03 -11.33
CA ASP A 187 -7.44 10.79 -11.84
C ASP A 187 -8.29 11.34 -10.68
N ARG A 188 -8.38 12.66 -10.62
CA ARG A 188 -9.23 13.36 -9.66
C ARG A 188 -10.70 12.97 -9.81
N LEU A 189 -11.19 12.82 -11.04
CA LEU A 189 -12.59 12.53 -11.34
C LEU A 189 -13.02 11.14 -10.85
N VAL A 190 -12.07 10.23 -10.69
CA VAL A 190 -12.29 8.90 -10.11
C VAL A 190 -12.32 8.97 -8.58
N ALA A 191 -11.39 9.70 -7.96
CA ALA A 191 -11.25 9.72 -6.50
C ALA A 191 -12.27 10.63 -5.78
N GLU A 192 -12.67 11.74 -6.40
CA GLU A 192 -13.53 12.76 -5.77
C GLU A 192 -14.96 12.29 -5.46
N PRO A 193 -15.63 11.49 -6.31
CA PRO A 193 -16.93 10.88 -5.98
C PRO A 193 -16.89 9.95 -4.77
N LEU A 194 -15.73 9.36 -4.47
CA LEU A 194 -15.53 8.48 -3.31
C LEU A 194 -15.35 9.24 -2.00
N ALA A 195 -15.25 10.58 -2.04
CA ALA A 195 -15.08 11.41 -0.86
C ALA A 195 -16.39 11.52 -0.07
N LEU A 196 -16.37 11.08 1.18
CA LEU A 196 -17.49 11.24 2.09
C LEU A 196 -17.47 12.64 2.70
N ASN A 197 -16.47 12.93 3.55
CA ASN A 197 -16.30 14.25 4.14
C ASN A 197 -14.89 14.84 3.97
N VAL A 198 -13.95 14.08 3.41
CA VAL A 198 -12.58 14.52 3.16
C VAL A 198 -12.10 14.07 1.77
N PHE A 199 -11.39 14.97 1.11
CA PHE A 199 -10.70 14.71 -0.15
C PHE A 199 -9.21 15.05 0.01
N TYR A 200 -8.35 14.07 -0.23
CA TYR A 200 -6.90 14.23 -0.11
C TYR A 200 -6.27 14.52 -1.47
N ILE A 201 -5.40 15.53 -1.51
CA ILE A 201 -4.51 15.83 -2.63
C ILE A 201 -3.09 15.53 -2.19
N ILE A 202 -2.49 14.49 -2.77
CA ILE A 202 -1.30 13.83 -2.23
C ILE A 202 -0.12 14.06 -3.16
N ALA A 203 0.88 14.81 -2.69
CA ALA A 203 2.13 15.01 -3.41
C ALA A 203 3.16 13.92 -3.08
N ILE A 204 3.53 13.12 -4.08
CA ILE A 204 4.51 12.02 -4.00
C ILE A 204 5.80 12.41 -4.73
N LYS A 205 6.94 12.34 -4.05
CA LYS A 205 8.25 12.52 -4.70
C LYS A 205 8.67 11.21 -5.39
N ARG A 206 8.32 11.06 -6.67
CA ARG A 206 8.46 9.81 -7.45
C ARG A 206 9.74 9.03 -7.14
N TYR A 207 10.92 9.65 -7.26
CA TYR A 207 12.19 8.92 -7.12
C TYR A 207 12.64 8.69 -5.68
N LEU A 208 12.20 9.53 -4.75
CA LEU A 208 12.58 9.39 -3.34
C LEU A 208 11.68 8.42 -2.59
N SER A 209 10.51 8.09 -3.17
CA SER A 209 9.49 7.28 -2.53
C SER A 209 9.10 6.03 -3.32
N MET A 210 9.92 5.61 -4.28
CA MET A 210 9.60 4.47 -5.15
C MET A 210 9.33 3.18 -4.38
N ASP A 211 9.93 3.01 -3.21
CA ASP A 211 9.75 1.86 -2.34
C ASP A 211 8.46 1.92 -1.49
N GLN A 212 7.71 3.03 -1.55
CA GLN A 212 6.54 3.29 -0.71
C GLN A 212 5.21 3.23 -1.48
N TYR A 213 5.24 3.12 -2.82
CA TYR A 213 4.02 3.04 -3.63
C TYR A 213 4.20 2.15 -4.86
N ALA A 214 3.08 1.73 -5.44
CA ALA A 214 3.03 1.01 -6.71
C ALA A 214 1.95 1.62 -7.60
N ASP A 215 2.29 1.81 -8.87
CA ASP A 215 1.34 2.16 -9.91
C ASP A 215 0.75 0.85 -10.44
N LEU A 216 -0.57 0.69 -10.35
CA LEU A 216 -1.26 -0.58 -10.65
C LEU A 216 -1.92 -0.60 -12.03
N GLU A 217 -1.51 0.27 -12.97
CA GLU A 217 -2.15 0.45 -14.29
C GLU A 217 -2.54 -0.84 -15.03
N LYS A 218 -1.79 -1.95 -14.84
CA LYS A 218 -2.08 -3.26 -15.46
C LYS A 218 -2.51 -4.37 -14.48
N ASN A 219 -2.37 -4.12 -13.17
CA ASN A 219 -2.52 -5.13 -12.12
C ASN A 219 -3.57 -4.69 -11.09
N THR A 220 -4.69 -4.13 -11.57
CA THR A 220 -5.88 -3.80 -10.77
C THR A 220 -7.11 -4.46 -11.38
N TYR A 221 -8.17 -4.61 -10.60
CA TYR A 221 -9.48 -5.01 -11.12
C TYR A 221 -10.17 -3.87 -11.90
N PHE A 222 -9.77 -2.61 -11.64
CA PHE A 222 -10.37 -1.41 -12.22
C PHE A 222 -9.33 -0.63 -13.05
N GLU A 223 -9.06 -1.08 -14.27
CA GLU A 223 -8.00 -0.51 -15.13
C GLU A 223 -8.17 1.00 -15.38
N SER A 224 -9.43 1.48 -15.43
CA SER A 224 -9.75 2.90 -15.61
C SER A 224 -9.37 3.79 -14.44
N GLU A 225 -9.16 3.24 -13.24
CA GLU A 225 -8.93 4.05 -12.03
C GLU A 225 -7.50 4.60 -11.94
N GLN A 226 -6.59 4.14 -12.80
CA GLN A 226 -5.17 4.51 -12.77
C GLN A 226 -4.61 4.44 -11.34
N GLU A 227 -4.93 3.33 -10.67
CA GLU A 227 -4.76 3.19 -9.24
C GLU A 227 -3.29 3.24 -8.82
N VAL A 228 -3.02 3.91 -7.71
CA VAL A 228 -1.74 3.95 -7.03
C VAL A 228 -1.96 3.52 -5.59
N VAL A 229 -1.31 2.42 -5.19
CA VAL A 229 -1.41 1.91 -3.81
C VAL A 229 -0.17 2.31 -3.03
N LEU A 230 -0.38 2.94 -1.87
CA LEU A 230 0.68 3.29 -0.93
C LEU A 230 0.86 2.19 0.11
N LYS A 231 2.10 1.97 0.54
CA LYS A 231 2.44 0.96 1.55
C LYS A 231 1.80 1.26 2.91
N PRO A 232 1.52 0.21 3.70
CA PRO A 232 1.24 0.29 5.11
C PRO A 232 2.34 1.06 5.84
N GLY A 233 1.92 1.96 6.71
CA GLY A 233 2.80 2.88 7.41
C GLY A 233 3.26 4.08 6.56
N THR A 234 2.59 4.45 5.48
CA THR A 234 3.00 5.64 4.72
C THR A 234 2.92 6.89 5.60
N ARG A 235 4.01 7.67 5.64
CA ARG A 235 4.09 8.93 6.39
C ARG A 235 3.81 10.13 5.51
N PHE A 236 3.13 11.12 6.07
CA PHE A 236 2.84 12.36 5.37
C PHE A 236 2.76 13.56 6.30
N GLN A 237 2.94 14.74 5.72
CA GLN A 237 2.74 16.04 6.35
C GLN A 237 1.56 16.73 5.72
N VAL A 238 0.77 17.41 6.53
CA VAL A 238 -0.34 18.25 6.06
C VAL A 238 0.23 19.61 5.67
N THR A 239 0.01 20.02 4.42
CA THR A 239 0.48 21.31 3.89
C THR A 239 -0.61 22.37 3.91
N SER A 240 -1.87 21.98 3.77
CA SER A 240 -3.02 22.86 3.95
C SER A 240 -4.29 22.03 4.18
N VAL A 241 -5.28 22.66 4.81
CA VAL A 241 -6.64 22.15 4.94
C VAL A 241 -7.57 23.30 4.58
N VAL A 242 -8.42 23.11 3.58
CA VAL A 242 -9.42 24.09 3.16
C VAL A 242 -10.79 23.44 3.12
N VAL A 243 -11.85 24.24 3.21
CA VAL A 243 -13.21 23.77 2.96
C VAL A 243 -13.52 24.06 1.51
N ASP A 244 -14.03 23.07 0.78
CA ASP A 244 -14.58 23.31 -0.55
C ASP A 244 -15.97 23.95 -0.41
N ASP A 245 -16.12 25.17 -0.92
CA ASP A 245 -17.33 25.97 -0.74
C ASP A 245 -18.56 25.35 -1.42
N ILE A 246 -18.34 24.50 -2.44
CA ILE A 246 -19.42 23.87 -3.21
C ILE A 246 -19.91 22.61 -2.49
N SER A 247 -19.00 21.69 -2.14
CA SER A 247 -19.38 20.41 -1.53
C SER A 247 -19.42 20.43 -0.01
N GLY A 248 -18.88 21.47 0.64
CA GLY A 248 -18.67 21.55 2.09
C GLY A 248 -17.62 20.56 2.63
N ARG A 249 -16.95 19.80 1.75
CA ARG A 249 -15.96 18.80 2.13
C ARG A 249 -14.64 19.44 2.52
N GLN A 250 -13.87 18.75 3.35
CA GLN A 250 -12.52 19.18 3.69
C GLN A 250 -11.55 18.72 2.59
N VAL A 251 -10.83 19.65 2.00
CA VAL A 251 -9.74 19.34 1.06
C VAL A 251 -8.42 19.44 1.82
N VAL A 252 -7.77 18.28 2.00
CA VAL A 252 -6.53 18.15 2.75
C VAL A 252 -5.39 17.94 1.76
N HIS A 253 -4.52 18.94 1.63
CA HIS A 253 -3.29 18.80 0.86
C HIS A 253 -2.23 18.18 1.75
N ILE A 254 -1.62 17.11 1.26
CA ILE A 254 -0.56 16.43 1.97
C ILE A 254 0.64 16.21 1.08
N LYS A 255 1.80 16.10 1.73
CA LYS A 255 3.05 15.71 1.10
C LYS A 255 3.56 14.44 1.76
N MET A 256 3.77 13.40 0.94
CA MET A 256 4.34 12.15 1.43
C MET A 256 5.80 12.38 1.83
N ILE A 257 6.19 11.83 2.99
CA ILE A 257 7.57 11.88 3.49
C ILE A 257 8.32 10.68 2.92
N PRO A 258 9.36 10.91 2.09
CA PRO A 258 10.27 9.86 1.67
C PRO A 258 10.84 9.12 2.87
N SER A 259 10.57 7.82 2.95
CA SER A 259 11.07 6.96 4.00
C SER A 259 11.72 5.76 3.34
N TYR A 260 12.89 5.35 3.83
CA TYR A 260 13.44 4.07 3.40
C TYR A 260 12.67 2.98 4.14
N ILE A 261 11.73 2.34 3.44
CA ILE A 261 10.92 1.27 4.03
C ILE A 261 11.64 -0.05 3.75
N SER A 262 12.51 -0.46 4.67
CA SER A 262 12.95 -1.85 4.74
C SER A 262 12.11 -2.59 5.77
N ILE A 263 11.54 -3.74 5.37
CA ILE A 263 10.92 -4.68 6.33
C ILE A 263 11.97 -5.11 7.36
N LEU A 264 13.26 -5.08 6.98
CA LEU A 264 14.36 -5.69 7.72
C LEU A 264 15.62 -4.83 7.61
N ARG A 265 16.13 -4.37 8.75
CA ARG A 265 17.57 -4.24 8.96
C ARG A 265 17.99 -5.44 9.78
#